data_AF-A0A2U1VY28-F1
#
_entry.id   AF-A0A2U1VY28-F1
#
_cell.length_a   1.000
_cell.length_b   1.000
_cell.length_c   1.000
_cell.angle_alpha   90.00
_cell.angle_beta   90.00
_cell.angle_gamma   90.00
#
_symmetry.space_group_name_H-M   'P 1'
#
loop_
_entity.id
_entity.type
_entity.pdbx_description
1 polymer ?
#
loop_
_entity_poly.entity_id
_entity_poly.type
_entity_poly.pdbx_seq_one_letter_code
_entity_poly.pdbx_strand_id
1 'polypeptide(L)'
;MDDEFSFAEIMLRRGTDLLQGNDDDQPATTVDFMARLLATVAVTDGPLVVHTEAGGSPELFEEAARISAGPLSGKAAILADAHQSERAVVFEFDGVGRLSGSRVVAAVLRPEDRDDLLEAYVAVGRLRGETLEMTVAPASVRLDAAALGQTLALVGSATGLSANAVGAAMAHASGTYAMAGYDTEEVPAAMVDLCWHAFCLTSVRGRRAGDGRPTTVH
;
A
#
# COMPACT_ATOMS: atom_id res chain seq x y z
N MET A 1 17.56 -17.16 -19.69
CA MET A 1 17.60 -16.10 -18.68
C MET A 1 16.31 -15.36 -18.96
N ASP A 2 15.24 -15.90 -18.40
CA ASP A 2 13.89 -15.38 -18.65
C ASP A 2 13.80 -14.08 -17.87
N ASP A 3 13.62 -12.98 -18.58
CA ASP A 3 13.32 -11.69 -17.97
C ASP A 3 11.97 -11.85 -17.26
N GLU A 4 12.03 -12.14 -15.96
CA GLU A 4 10.84 -12.21 -15.11
C GLU A 4 10.29 -10.78 -15.03
N PHE A 5 9.27 -10.50 -15.84
CA PHE A 5 8.71 -9.16 -15.95
C PHE A 5 8.13 -8.69 -14.60
N SER A 6 8.62 -7.57 -14.08
CA SER A 6 8.02 -6.93 -12.90
C SER A 6 6.62 -6.40 -13.25
N PHE A 7 5.64 -6.77 -12.44
CA PHE A 7 4.25 -6.32 -12.61
C PHE A 7 4.13 -4.81 -12.40
N ALA A 8 4.93 -4.25 -11.49
CA ALA A 8 5.01 -2.81 -11.29
C ALA A 8 5.52 -2.09 -12.55
N GLU A 9 6.55 -2.61 -13.21
CA GLU A 9 7.08 -2.05 -14.45
C GLU A 9 6.07 -2.08 -15.60
N ILE A 10 5.36 -3.21 -15.78
CA ILE A 10 4.31 -3.31 -16.80
C ILE A 10 3.20 -2.29 -16.55
N MET A 11 2.77 -2.11 -15.30
CA MET A 11 1.75 -1.10 -14.96
C MET A 11 2.22 0.32 -15.26
N LEU A 12 3.48 0.65 -14.94
CA LEU A 12 4.04 1.96 -15.21
C LEU A 12 4.15 2.23 -16.72
N ARG A 13 4.58 1.23 -17.49
CA ARG A 13 4.64 1.34 -18.95
C ARG A 13 3.25 1.57 -19.54
N ARG A 14 2.26 0.77 -19.14
CA ARG A 14 0.86 0.94 -19.55
C ARG A 14 0.34 2.33 -19.19
N GLY A 15 0.63 2.81 -17.98
CA GLY A 15 0.24 4.15 -17.54
C GLY A 15 0.87 5.26 -18.38
N THR A 16 2.14 5.09 -18.75
CA THR A 16 2.85 6.04 -19.61
C THR A 16 2.24 6.08 -21.01
N ASP A 17 1.94 4.92 -21.60
CA ASP A 17 1.28 4.82 -22.91
C ASP A 17 -0.10 5.50 -22.87
N LEU A 18 -0.85 5.30 -21.78
CA LEU A 18 -2.16 5.92 -21.57
C LEU A 18 -2.10 7.46 -21.39
N LEU A 19 -1.02 8.00 -20.84
CA LEU A 19 -0.81 9.46 -20.73
C LEU A 19 -0.41 10.08 -22.07
N GLN A 20 0.19 9.31 -22.98
CA GLN A 20 0.61 9.77 -24.31
C GLN A 20 -0.48 9.62 -25.38
N GLY A 21 -1.40 8.65 -25.20
CA GLY A 21 -2.52 8.41 -26.12
C GLY A 21 -3.75 9.27 -25.80
N ASN A 22 -4.39 9.82 -26.85
CA ASN A 22 -5.66 10.55 -26.80
C ASN A 22 -6.89 9.61 -26.67
N ASP A 23 -6.78 8.48 -25.96
CA ASP A 23 -7.88 7.52 -25.82
C ASP A 23 -8.91 8.02 -24.79
N ASP A 24 -9.74 8.97 -25.23
CA ASP A 24 -10.92 9.49 -24.51
C ASP A 24 -12.19 8.63 -24.73
N ASP A 25 -12.15 7.64 -25.62
CA ASP A 25 -13.34 6.94 -26.13
C ASP A 25 -13.61 5.54 -25.54
N GLN A 26 -12.80 5.03 -24.60
CA GLN A 26 -13.12 3.79 -23.87
C GLN A 26 -13.29 4.05 -22.36
N PRO A 27 -14.25 3.39 -21.69
CA PRO A 27 -14.35 3.47 -20.24
C PRO A 27 -13.07 2.91 -19.63
N ALA A 28 -12.33 3.77 -18.92
CA ALA A 28 -11.09 3.38 -18.26
C ALA A 28 -11.35 2.21 -17.30
N THR A 29 -10.62 1.12 -17.46
CA THR A 29 -10.68 0.01 -16.51
C THR A 29 -10.03 0.41 -15.18
N THR A 30 -10.33 -0.30 -14.09
CA THR A 30 -9.66 -0.08 -12.79
C THR A 30 -8.14 -0.24 -12.88
N VAL A 31 -7.68 -1.12 -13.79
CA VAL A 31 -6.27 -1.30 -14.14
C VAL A 31 -5.72 -0.03 -14.79
N ASP A 32 -6.43 0.53 -15.77
CA ASP A 32 -6.00 1.77 -16.45
C ASP A 32 -5.96 2.96 -15.50
N PHE A 33 -6.91 3.03 -14.57
CA PHE A 33 -6.92 4.05 -13.52
C PHE A 33 -5.64 3.98 -12.67
N MET A 34 -5.32 2.80 -12.11
CA MET A 34 -4.13 2.64 -11.27
C MET A 34 -2.84 2.87 -12.06
N ALA A 35 -2.77 2.39 -13.31
CA ALA A 35 -1.63 2.61 -14.19
C ALA A 35 -1.41 4.11 -14.48
N ARG A 36 -2.48 4.85 -14.85
CA ARG A 36 -2.43 6.30 -15.06
C ARG A 36 -2.01 7.04 -13.79
N LEU A 37 -2.53 6.65 -12.63
CA LEU A 37 -2.19 7.25 -11.35
C LEU A 37 -0.69 7.14 -11.07
N LEU A 38 -0.12 5.94 -11.19
CA LEU A 38 1.30 5.70 -10.95
C LEU A 38 2.20 6.43 -11.94
N ALA A 39 1.84 6.40 -13.23
CA ALA A 39 2.58 7.11 -14.26
C ALA A 39 2.52 8.63 -14.07
N THR A 40 1.37 9.17 -13.65
CA THR A 40 1.22 10.61 -13.35
C THR A 40 2.17 11.00 -12.24
N VAL A 41 2.16 10.26 -11.11
CA VAL A 41 3.06 10.53 -9.98
C VAL A 41 4.53 10.45 -10.40
N ALA A 42 4.91 9.44 -11.18
CA ALA A 42 6.27 9.29 -11.68
C ALA A 42 6.73 10.45 -12.58
N VAL A 43 5.80 11.11 -13.28
CA VAL A 43 6.10 12.23 -14.19
C VAL A 43 6.09 13.57 -13.47
N THR A 44 5.17 13.80 -12.53
CA THR A 44 4.94 15.15 -11.95
C THR A 44 5.62 15.35 -10.61
N ASP A 45 5.72 14.32 -9.77
CA ASP A 45 5.93 14.49 -8.32
C ASP A 45 7.27 13.89 -7.83
N GLY A 46 8.08 13.35 -8.74
CA GLY A 46 9.43 12.84 -8.46
C GLY A 46 9.58 11.33 -8.71
N PRO A 47 10.75 10.74 -8.36
CA PRO A 47 11.03 9.35 -8.66
C PRO A 47 10.08 8.43 -7.90
N LEU A 48 9.37 7.57 -8.63
CA LEU A 48 8.63 6.46 -8.07
C LEU A 48 9.62 5.41 -7.57
N VAL A 49 9.52 5.01 -6.30
CA VAL A 49 10.38 3.96 -5.73
C VAL A 49 9.65 2.63 -5.82
N VAL A 50 10.30 1.62 -6.43
CA VAL A 50 9.79 0.26 -6.53
C VAL A 50 10.65 -0.67 -5.67
N HIS A 51 10.02 -1.40 -4.77
CA HIS A 51 10.64 -2.47 -3.99
C HIS A 51 10.04 -3.81 -4.41
N THR A 52 10.89 -4.76 -4.77
CA THR A 52 10.47 -6.12 -5.08
C THR A 52 11.03 -7.09 -4.04
N GLU A 53 10.23 -8.06 -3.60
CA GLU A 53 10.65 -9.05 -2.60
C GLU A 53 11.89 -9.84 -3.04
N ALA A 54 11.96 -10.17 -4.33
CA ALA A 54 13.10 -10.85 -4.94
C ALA A 54 14.30 -9.92 -5.25
N GLY A 55 14.12 -8.59 -5.22
CA GLY A 55 15.08 -7.60 -5.74
C GLY A 55 16.07 -7.04 -4.72
N GLY A 56 16.16 -7.61 -3.52
CA GLY A 56 17.27 -7.32 -2.59
C GLY A 56 16.91 -6.63 -1.27
N SER A 57 15.64 -6.63 -0.85
CA SER A 57 15.27 -6.25 0.52
C SER A 57 14.28 -7.23 1.17
N PRO A 58 14.50 -8.56 1.10
CA PRO A 58 13.58 -9.56 1.65
C PRO A 58 13.29 -9.33 3.13
N GLU A 59 14.27 -8.84 3.89
CA GLU A 59 14.12 -8.58 5.31
C GLU A 59 13.11 -7.45 5.60
N LEU A 60 12.84 -6.54 4.65
CA LEU A 60 11.78 -5.54 4.77
C LEU A 60 10.39 -6.21 4.70
N PHE A 61 10.21 -7.12 3.75
CA PHE A 61 8.95 -7.85 3.55
C PHE A 61 8.68 -8.81 4.72
N GLU A 62 9.69 -9.53 5.18
CA GLU A 62 9.59 -10.41 6.35
C GLU A 62 9.19 -9.64 7.62
N GLU A 63 9.79 -8.48 7.86
CA GLU A 63 9.46 -7.65 9.01
C GLU A 63 8.04 -7.09 8.93
N ALA A 64 7.63 -6.57 7.77
CA ALA A 64 6.26 -6.09 7.56
C ALA A 64 5.24 -7.22 7.69
N ALA A 65 5.56 -8.43 7.24
CA ALA A 65 4.69 -9.60 7.38
C ALA A 65 4.53 -10.00 8.85
N ARG A 66 5.62 -9.99 9.63
CA ARG A 66 5.58 -10.24 11.08
C ARG A 66 4.73 -9.20 11.82
N ILE A 67 4.86 -7.91 11.47
CA ILE A 67 4.05 -6.84 12.08
C ILE A 67 2.58 -7.00 11.69
N SER A 68 2.30 -7.28 10.41
CA SER A 68 0.93 -7.45 9.93
C SER A 68 0.23 -8.65 10.55
N ALA A 69 0.94 -9.76 10.78
CA ALA A 69 0.40 -10.94 11.45
C ALA A 69 0.41 -10.85 12.99
N GLY A 70 1.08 -9.84 13.54
CA GLY A 70 1.25 -9.65 14.98
C GLY A 70 0.01 -9.10 15.70
N PRO A 71 0.10 -8.85 17.02
CA PRO A 71 -0.97 -8.25 17.79
C PRO A 71 -1.40 -6.88 17.24
N LEU A 72 -2.71 -6.60 17.28
CA LEU A 72 -3.29 -5.37 16.74
C LEU A 72 -2.67 -4.10 17.35
N SER A 73 -2.37 -4.13 18.66
CA SER A 73 -1.72 -3.03 19.37
C SER A 73 -0.32 -2.74 18.85
N GLY A 74 0.48 -3.78 18.60
CA GLY A 74 1.81 -3.65 18.01
C GLY A 74 1.75 -3.09 16.59
N LYS A 75 0.81 -3.59 15.77
CA LYS A 75 0.56 -3.07 14.43
C LYS A 75 0.19 -1.58 14.46
N ALA A 76 -0.79 -1.21 15.29
CA ALA A 76 -1.28 0.16 15.37
C ALA A 76 -0.20 1.16 15.82
N ALA A 77 0.67 0.76 16.77
CA ALA A 77 1.79 1.59 17.18
C ALA A 77 2.76 1.86 16.02
N ILE A 78 3.10 0.85 15.22
CA ILE A 78 3.94 1.04 14.03
C ILE A 78 3.28 1.94 13.00
N LEU A 79 1.98 1.74 12.76
CA LEU A 79 1.23 2.52 11.79
C LEU A 79 1.03 3.99 12.21
N ALA A 80 1.04 4.28 13.51
CA ALA A 80 0.96 5.64 14.04
C ALA A 80 2.21 6.47 13.72
N ASP A 81 3.36 5.81 13.57
CA ASP A 81 4.63 6.43 13.20
C ASP A 81 4.88 6.37 11.67
N ALA A 82 3.89 5.94 10.88
CA ALA A 82 4.04 5.79 9.44
C ALA A 82 4.22 7.15 8.77
N HIS A 83 5.33 7.31 8.06
CA HIS A 83 5.62 8.48 7.24
C HIS A 83 6.20 8.08 5.88
N GLN A 84 5.96 8.90 4.86
CA GLN A 84 6.53 8.72 3.53
C GLN A 84 7.03 10.06 2.97
N SER A 85 8.30 10.13 2.59
CA SER A 85 8.87 11.33 1.95
C SER A 85 8.54 11.38 0.46
N GLU A 86 8.44 10.23 -0.20
CA GLU A 86 8.13 10.11 -1.61
C GLU A 86 6.63 10.26 -1.87
N ARG A 87 6.26 10.80 -3.03
CA ARG A 87 4.85 10.91 -3.40
C ARG A 87 4.18 9.56 -3.56
N ALA A 88 4.89 8.57 -4.10
CA ALA A 88 4.41 7.20 -4.19
C ALA A 88 5.56 6.19 -4.07
N VAL A 89 5.24 5.07 -3.44
CA VAL A 89 6.10 3.89 -3.32
C VAL A 89 5.30 2.67 -3.76
N VAL A 90 5.93 1.79 -4.53
CA VAL A 90 5.33 0.56 -5.02
C VAL A 90 6.06 -0.63 -4.43
N PHE A 91 5.31 -1.57 -3.88
CA PHE A 91 5.81 -2.84 -3.36
C PHE A 91 5.28 -3.98 -4.22
N GLU A 92 6.16 -4.87 -4.62
CA GLU A 92 5.82 -6.06 -5.39
C GLU A 92 6.30 -7.32 -4.66
N PHE A 93 5.37 -8.22 -4.36
CA PHE A 93 5.61 -9.41 -3.53
C PHE A 93 4.68 -10.56 -3.91
N ASP A 94 5.02 -11.77 -3.44
CA ASP A 94 4.24 -12.96 -3.76
C ASP A 94 2.97 -13.05 -2.92
N GLY A 95 1.87 -13.41 -3.58
CA GLY A 95 0.61 -13.70 -2.92
C GLY A 95 0.71 -14.96 -2.07
N VAL A 96 0.11 -14.91 -0.88
CA VAL A 96 0.07 -16.06 0.05
C VAL A 96 -1.33 -16.60 0.25
N GLY A 97 -1.43 -17.83 0.75
CA GLY A 97 -2.72 -18.47 1.04
C GLY A 97 -3.61 -18.60 -0.20
N ARG A 98 -4.78 -17.95 -0.18
CA ARG A 98 -5.72 -17.96 -1.33
C ARG A 98 -5.20 -17.21 -2.56
N LEU A 99 -4.15 -16.41 -2.41
CA LEU A 99 -3.50 -15.67 -3.49
C LEU A 99 -2.21 -16.35 -3.98
N SER A 100 -1.88 -17.54 -3.47
CA SER A 100 -0.71 -18.31 -3.91
C SER A 100 -0.68 -18.49 -5.42
N GLY A 101 0.51 -18.32 -6.02
CA GLY A 101 0.71 -18.32 -7.47
C GLY A 101 0.28 -17.01 -8.17
N SER A 102 0.02 -15.95 -7.41
CA SER A 102 -0.27 -14.61 -7.93
C SER A 102 0.80 -13.63 -7.44
N ARG A 103 1.08 -12.61 -8.24
CA ARG A 103 1.91 -11.46 -7.84
C ARG A 103 1.01 -10.35 -7.31
N VAL A 104 1.41 -9.74 -6.21
CA VAL A 104 0.71 -8.60 -5.62
C VAL A 104 1.55 -7.35 -5.84
N VAL A 105 0.92 -6.29 -6.32
CA VAL A 105 1.49 -4.95 -6.38
C VAL A 105 0.68 -4.04 -5.48
N ALA A 106 1.32 -3.49 -4.46
CA ALA A 106 0.73 -2.50 -3.57
C ALA A 106 1.39 -1.14 -3.82
N ALA A 107 0.61 -0.16 -4.25
CA ALA A 107 1.05 1.22 -4.35
C ALA A 107 0.57 2.04 -3.16
N VAL A 108 1.48 2.70 -2.47
CA VAL A 108 1.19 3.62 -1.37
C VAL A 108 1.51 5.04 -1.81
N LEU A 109 0.48 5.86 -1.89
CA LEU A 109 0.55 7.24 -2.31
C LEU A 109 0.37 8.18 -1.12
N ARG A 110 0.96 9.37 -1.22
CA ARG A 110 0.53 10.52 -0.42
C ARG A 110 -0.53 11.25 -1.21
N PRO A 111 -1.81 11.23 -0.83
CA PRO A 111 -2.84 11.94 -1.59
C PRO A 111 -2.68 13.46 -1.46
N GLU A 112 -2.15 13.94 -0.34
CA GLU A 112 -1.99 15.37 -0.01
C GLU A 112 -0.51 15.70 0.28
N ASP A 113 -0.17 16.97 0.49
CA ASP A 113 1.18 17.38 0.90
C ASP A 113 1.39 17.17 2.41
N ARG A 114 1.14 15.92 2.84
CA ARG A 114 1.30 15.40 4.19
C ARG A 114 2.04 14.08 4.09
N ASP A 115 3.10 13.91 4.88
CA ASP A 115 3.92 12.69 4.91
C ASP A 115 3.28 11.56 5.73
N ASP A 116 2.34 11.91 6.60
CA ASP A 116 1.61 11.02 7.52
C ASP A 116 0.22 10.59 6.99
N LEU A 117 -0.23 11.14 5.87
CA LEU A 117 -1.47 10.76 5.22
C LEU A 117 -1.15 9.88 4.02
N LEU A 118 -1.58 8.62 4.07
CA LEU A 118 -1.20 7.59 3.10
C LEU A 118 -2.45 6.94 2.51
N GLU A 119 -2.40 6.57 1.24
CA GLU A 119 -3.48 5.84 0.56
C GLU A 119 -2.92 4.66 -0.23
N ALA A 120 -3.43 3.47 0.07
CA ALA A 120 -2.97 2.21 -0.50
C ALA A 120 -3.93 1.70 -1.59
N TYR A 121 -3.36 1.32 -2.72
CA TYR A 121 -4.02 0.67 -3.86
C TYR A 121 -3.37 -0.67 -4.11
N VAL A 122 -4.17 -1.71 -4.34
CA VAL A 122 -3.68 -3.08 -4.52
C VAL A 122 -4.09 -3.61 -5.89
N ALA A 123 -3.13 -4.08 -6.67
CA ALA A 123 -3.34 -4.92 -7.82
C ALA A 123 -2.84 -6.33 -7.54
N VAL A 124 -3.55 -7.32 -8.05
CA VAL A 124 -3.14 -8.73 -8.01
C VAL A 124 -3.14 -9.20 -9.45
N GLY A 125 -2.09 -9.89 -9.88
CA GLY A 125 -2.16 -10.52 -11.17
C GLY A 125 -1.45 -11.86 -11.23
N ARG A 126 -1.71 -12.55 -12.33
CA ARG A 126 -1.23 -13.90 -12.60
C ARG A 126 -0.66 -13.94 -14.01
N LEU A 127 0.44 -14.64 -14.16
CA LEU A 127 0.96 -15.01 -15.46
C LEU A 127 0.19 -16.25 -15.95
N ARG A 128 -0.43 -16.14 -17.12
CA ARG A 128 -1.01 -17.27 -17.85
C ARG A 128 -0.33 -17.38 -19.21
N GLY A 129 0.67 -18.25 -19.30
CA GLY A 129 1.55 -18.30 -20.47
C GLY A 129 2.31 -16.98 -20.62
N GLU A 130 2.22 -16.34 -21.79
CA GLU A 130 2.78 -15.02 -22.05
C GLU A 130 1.79 -13.86 -21.78
N THR A 131 0.58 -14.18 -21.29
CA THR A 131 -0.47 -13.17 -21.04
C THR A 131 -0.56 -12.84 -19.55
N LEU A 132 -0.54 -11.55 -19.25
CA LEU A 132 -0.73 -11.02 -17.90
C LEU A 132 -2.22 -10.82 -17.62
N GLU A 133 -2.77 -11.57 -16.68
CA GLU A 133 -4.12 -11.32 -16.15
C GLU A 133 -4.01 -10.54 -14.84
N MET A 134 -4.43 -9.27 -14.84
CA MET A 134 -4.35 -8.41 -13.67
C MET A 134 -5.73 -7.92 -13.25
N THR A 135 -5.97 -7.95 -11.95
CA THR A 135 -7.15 -7.38 -11.31
C THR A 135 -6.69 -6.35 -10.29
N VAL A 136 -7.49 -5.30 -10.11
CA VAL A 136 -7.28 -4.30 -9.05
C VAL A 136 -8.33 -4.52 -7.98
N ALA A 137 -7.93 -4.35 -6.72
CA ALA A 137 -8.86 -4.38 -5.61
C ALA A 137 -9.97 -3.34 -5.84
N PRO A 138 -11.23 -3.66 -5.52
CA PRO A 138 -12.35 -2.76 -5.75
C PRO A 138 -12.40 -1.57 -4.78
N ALA A 139 -11.41 -1.41 -3.91
CA ALA A 139 -11.30 -0.31 -2.98
C ALA A 139 -9.85 0.09 -2.70
N SER A 140 -9.65 1.35 -2.31
CA SER A 140 -8.44 1.83 -1.65
C SER A 140 -8.69 1.98 -0.14
N VAL A 141 -7.61 1.95 0.64
CA VAL A 141 -7.66 2.29 2.07
C VAL A 141 -6.78 3.52 2.27
N ARG A 142 -7.30 4.52 2.99
CA ARG A 142 -6.54 5.66 3.46
C ARG A 142 -6.25 5.51 4.94
N LEU A 143 -5.06 5.91 5.35
CA LEU A 143 -4.60 5.96 6.74
C LEU A 143 -4.06 7.36 7.03
N ASP A 144 -4.56 7.99 8.08
CA ASP A 144 -3.97 9.18 8.70
C ASP A 144 -3.18 8.74 9.94
N ALA A 145 -1.87 8.58 9.78
CA ALA A 145 -0.98 8.08 10.83
C ALA A 145 -0.93 9.02 12.04
N ALA A 146 -0.94 10.33 11.81
CA ALA A 146 -0.99 11.32 12.88
C ALA A 146 -2.30 11.24 13.68
N ALA A 147 -3.45 11.10 13.00
CA ALA A 147 -4.73 10.89 13.69
C ALA A 147 -4.73 9.59 14.49
N LEU A 148 -4.12 8.52 13.97
CA LEU A 148 -3.95 7.26 14.70
C LEU A 148 -3.12 7.46 15.97
N GLY A 149 -1.95 8.09 15.86
CA GLY A 149 -1.07 8.37 17.01
C GLY A 149 -1.75 9.21 18.09
N GLN A 150 -2.46 10.27 17.68
CA GLN A 150 -3.24 11.10 18.60
C GLN A 150 -4.34 10.29 19.30
N THR A 151 -5.06 9.45 18.56
CA THR A 151 -6.14 8.63 19.12
C THR A 151 -5.59 7.59 20.10
N LEU A 152 -4.49 6.93 19.77
CA LEU A 152 -3.82 5.97 20.66
C LEU A 152 -3.31 6.65 21.94
N ALA A 153 -2.76 7.87 21.84
CA ALA A 153 -2.33 8.65 23.00
C ALA A 153 -3.49 9.01 23.94
N LEU A 154 -4.66 9.36 23.38
CA LEU A 154 -5.88 9.62 24.16
C LEU A 154 -6.41 8.35 24.86
N VAL A 155 -6.33 7.20 24.19
CA VAL A 155 -6.72 5.89 24.76
C VAL A 155 -5.72 5.42 25.83
N GLY A 156 -4.46 5.85 25.75
CA GLY A 156 -3.44 5.61 26.76
C GLY A 156 -3.16 4.13 27.00
N SER A 157 -3.11 3.72 28.27
CA SER A 157 -2.78 2.33 28.64
C SER A 157 -3.79 1.28 28.16
N ALA A 158 -5.01 1.69 27.76
CA ALA A 158 -6.01 0.77 27.23
C ALA A 158 -5.61 0.18 25.86
N THR A 159 -4.68 0.81 25.13
CA THR A 159 -4.12 0.29 23.87
C THR A 159 -3.42 -1.05 24.04
N GLY A 160 -2.78 -1.30 25.19
CA GLY A 160 -2.12 -2.57 25.51
C GLY A 160 -3.06 -3.63 26.09
N LEU A 161 -4.29 -3.25 26.46
CA LEU A 161 -5.21 -4.11 27.23
C LEU A 161 -6.50 -4.45 26.46
N SER A 162 -6.86 -3.70 25.43
CA SER A 162 -8.13 -3.85 24.71
C SER A 162 -7.94 -3.78 23.19
N ALA A 163 -8.12 -4.91 22.52
CA ALA A 163 -8.16 -4.98 21.06
C ALA A 163 -9.29 -4.12 20.47
N ASN A 164 -10.40 -3.97 21.19
CA ASN A 164 -11.52 -3.13 20.76
C ASN A 164 -11.15 -1.65 20.73
N ALA A 165 -10.40 -1.18 21.74
CA ALA A 165 -9.95 0.21 21.78
C ALA A 165 -8.97 0.52 20.64
N VAL A 166 -8.04 -0.40 20.37
CA VAL A 166 -7.11 -0.27 19.23
C VAL A 166 -7.85 -0.35 17.89
N GLY A 167 -8.79 -1.29 17.75
CA GLY A 167 -9.62 -1.41 16.54
C GLY A 167 -10.43 -0.14 16.26
N ALA A 168 -11.01 0.48 17.31
CA ALA A 168 -11.70 1.75 17.19
C ALA A 168 -10.76 2.90 16.78
N ALA A 169 -9.54 2.94 17.32
CA ALA A 169 -8.54 3.94 16.92
C ALA A 169 -8.13 3.78 15.45
N MET A 170 -7.88 2.54 15.00
CA MET A 170 -7.58 2.26 13.59
C MET A 170 -8.76 2.62 12.68
N ALA A 171 -9.99 2.31 13.07
CA ALA A 171 -11.19 2.67 12.31
C ALA A 171 -11.43 4.19 12.26
N HIS A 172 -11.09 4.92 13.34
CA HIS A 172 -11.16 6.39 13.35
C HIS A 172 -10.14 7.02 12.39
N ALA A 173 -8.93 6.46 12.35
CA ALA A 173 -7.82 7.00 11.57
C ALA A 173 -7.74 6.47 10.13
N SER A 174 -8.70 5.66 9.68
CA SER A 174 -8.71 5.11 8.33
C SER A 174 -10.08 5.17 7.66
N GLY A 175 -10.06 5.14 6.34
CA GLY A 175 -11.25 5.08 5.51
C GLY A 175 -11.05 4.13 4.34
N THR A 176 -12.05 3.29 4.06
CA THR A 176 -12.10 2.45 2.87
C THR A 176 -12.94 3.16 1.81
N TYR A 177 -12.41 3.32 0.61
CA TYR A 177 -13.08 4.03 -0.49
C TYR A 177 -13.26 3.09 -1.66
N ALA A 178 -14.48 3.00 -2.21
CA ALA A 178 -14.72 2.22 -3.41
C ALA A 178 -13.98 2.83 -4.61
N MET A 179 -13.39 1.95 -5.41
CA MET A 179 -12.96 2.31 -6.76
C MET A 179 -14.17 2.57 -7.64
N ALA A 180 -14.00 3.42 -8.65
CA ALA A 180 -15.07 3.74 -9.59
C ALA A 180 -15.69 2.46 -10.19
N GLY A 181 -17.01 2.33 -10.09
CA GLY A 181 -17.75 1.15 -10.59
C GLY A 181 -17.90 -0.01 -9.60
N TYR A 182 -17.47 0.14 -8.34
CA TYR A 182 -17.60 -0.88 -7.29
C TYR A 182 -18.33 -0.37 -6.05
N ASP A 183 -18.84 -1.30 -5.23
CA ASP A 183 -19.36 -1.05 -3.89
C ASP A 183 -18.34 -1.51 -2.83
N THR A 184 -18.14 -0.70 -1.79
CA THR A 184 -17.30 -1.05 -0.64
C THR A 184 -17.79 -2.28 0.11
N GLU A 185 -19.09 -2.58 0.10
CA GLU A 185 -19.65 -3.75 0.79
C GLU A 185 -19.21 -5.09 0.16
N GLU A 186 -18.76 -5.05 -1.10
CA GLU A 186 -18.31 -6.22 -1.85
C GLU A 186 -16.80 -6.47 -1.74
N VAL A 187 -16.06 -5.63 -1.00
CA VAL A 187 -14.61 -5.72 -0.88
C VAL A 187 -14.23 -6.94 0.00
N PRO A 188 -13.47 -7.91 -0.53
CA PRO A 188 -13.00 -9.03 0.28
C PRO A 188 -12.05 -8.55 1.39
N ALA A 189 -12.25 -9.02 2.62
CA ALA A 189 -11.40 -8.65 3.77
C ALA A 189 -9.90 -8.86 3.50
N ALA A 190 -9.54 -9.90 2.75
CA ALA A 190 -8.16 -10.18 2.36
C ALA A 190 -7.52 -9.04 1.53
N MET A 191 -8.31 -8.26 0.77
CA MET A 191 -7.79 -7.10 0.03
C MET A 191 -7.52 -5.91 0.96
N VAL A 192 -8.38 -5.71 1.96
CA VAL A 192 -8.15 -4.71 3.02
C VAL A 192 -6.91 -5.07 3.83
N ASP A 193 -6.70 -6.36 4.14
CA ASP A 193 -5.50 -6.84 4.82
C ASP A 193 -4.21 -6.57 4.01
N LEU A 194 -4.26 -6.67 2.67
CA LEU A 194 -3.14 -6.31 1.81
C LEU A 194 -2.84 -4.81 1.87
N CYS A 195 -3.86 -3.94 1.93
CA CYS A 195 -3.66 -2.51 2.13
C CYS A 195 -3.00 -2.22 3.49
N TRP A 196 -3.44 -2.87 4.57
CA TRP A 196 -2.79 -2.76 5.87
C TRP A 196 -1.35 -3.25 5.86
N HIS A 197 -1.07 -4.33 5.13
CA HIS A 197 0.29 -4.82 4.95
C HIS A 197 1.15 -3.81 4.16
N ALA A 198 0.62 -3.13 3.16
CA ALA A 198 1.30 -2.07 2.41
C ALA A 198 1.72 -0.88 3.31
N PHE A 199 0.88 -0.49 4.26
CA PHE A 199 1.27 0.52 5.26
C PHE A 199 2.34 0.01 6.22
N CYS A 200 2.32 -1.28 6.59
CA CYS A 200 3.40 -1.89 7.37
C CYS A 200 4.73 -1.86 6.59
N LEU A 201 4.72 -2.20 5.29
CA LEU A 201 5.88 -2.11 4.41
C LEU A 201 6.44 -0.68 4.37
N THR A 202 5.56 0.31 4.20
CA THR A 202 5.93 1.73 4.21
C THR A 202 6.57 2.16 5.53
N SER A 203 6.00 1.71 6.66
CA SER A 203 6.51 2.05 8.00
C SER A 203 7.88 1.42 8.26
N VAL A 204 8.06 0.13 7.93
CA VAL A 204 9.36 -0.56 8.05
C VAL A 204 10.41 0.11 7.17
N ARG A 205 10.06 0.42 5.92
CA ARG A 205 10.93 1.15 4.99
C ARG A 205 11.37 2.48 5.57
N GLY A 206 10.41 3.28 6.07
CA GLY A 206 10.67 4.59 6.65
C GLY A 206 11.65 4.51 7.83
N ARG A 207 11.47 3.54 8.74
CA ARG A 207 12.38 3.34 9.88
C ARG A 207 13.80 2.97 9.44
N ARG A 208 13.93 2.12 8.42
CA ARG A 208 15.24 1.67 7.92
C ARG A 208 15.98 2.72 7.09
N ALA A 209 15.24 3.54 6.35
CA ALA A 209 15.80 4.74 5.72
C ALA A 209 16.24 5.79 6.77
N GLY A 210 15.76 5.65 8.01
CA GLY A 210 15.88 6.60 9.12
C GLY A 210 16.84 6.20 10.25
N ASP A 211 18.00 5.60 9.96
CA ASP A 211 19.19 5.57 10.87
C ASP A 211 19.82 7.00 11.02
N GLY A 212 18.98 8.03 11.13
CA GLY A 212 19.36 9.43 10.98
C GLY A 212 18.55 10.47 11.75
N ARG A 213 17.58 10.13 12.62
CA ARG A 213 17.09 11.06 13.65
C ARG A 213 16.76 10.40 14.99
N PRO A 214 17.03 11.09 16.11
CA PRO A 214 17.11 10.49 17.43
C PRO A 214 15.74 10.15 18.00
N THR A 215 15.66 9.00 18.64
CA THR A 215 14.61 8.64 19.59
C THR A 215 14.60 9.69 20.70
N THR A 216 13.68 10.65 20.66
CA THR A 216 13.35 11.42 21.86
C THR A 216 12.51 10.54 22.77
N VAL A 217 13.20 9.98 23.76
CA VAL A 217 12.58 9.42 24.96
C VAL A 217 11.96 10.58 25.75
N HIS A 218 10.65 10.51 25.99
CA HIS A 218 9.97 11.24 27.05
C HIS A 218 9.30 10.26 27.98
#